data_AF-A0A7C4X5Y1-F1
#
_entry.id   AF-A0A7C4X5Y1-F1
#
_cell.length_a   1.000
_cell.length_b   1.000
_cell.length_c   1.000
_cell.angle_alpha   90.00
_cell.angle_beta   90.00
_cell.angle_gamma   90.00
#
_symmetry.space_group_name_H-M   'P 1'
#
loop_
_entity.id
_entity.type
_entity.pdbx_description
1 polymer ?
#
loop_
_entity_poly.entity_id
_entity_poly.type
_entity_poly.pdbx_seq_one_letter_code
_entity_poly.pdbx_strand_id
1 'polypeptide(L)'
;MEYMCKLPERLIIRKSMHSSNKSKFSYNIMFLAAISLVLATIDVSIPKPVPFLRIGLANLPILLALFLLPAREYFFLVFIKSLGMSIISGMLLSYVALFSFVGSFASAGIMWLFSKIFAEKISFLGLAIAGALASNSIQLLIARYLVFGTSVRFMVPLFIVAGLGSGIVLGLFSLQFAKKSQWLKNFAFQNRKNDCLPKEKFPDPKSVTVPEKPSRALSPVQLFSLLVMATVILANTLLVAIIGFLLAFAVNIYQAKKNQKKLPSLIMPILVIGGITLVHLLIPRGKVLIAPAGLPITETALFAGMKSGFFLEALIFLSKNTLDSNLTLPGKLGQGFAQLFNLYKLFFSIKPTIKQHSLIASIDEYLLTIEMRYAPNSLTHLTDNIIMNRQRGF
;
A
#
# COMPACT_ATOMS: atom_id res chain seq x y z
N MET A 1 21.25 -6.47 19.65
CA MET A 1 20.47 -5.29 20.07
C MET A 1 21.36 -4.08 20.37
N GLU A 2 22.67 -4.27 20.52
CA GLU A 2 23.65 -3.23 20.88
C GLU A 2 23.83 -2.05 19.88
N TYR A 3 23.56 -2.23 18.59
CA TYR A 3 23.85 -1.19 17.58
C TYR A 3 22.75 -0.15 17.34
N MET A 4 21.53 -0.36 17.85
CA MET A 4 20.52 0.72 17.96
C MET A 4 20.34 1.20 19.41
N CYS A 5 20.96 0.52 20.38
CA CYS A 5 21.01 0.90 21.80
C CYS A 5 22.02 2.03 22.12
N LYS A 6 22.78 2.54 21.14
CA LYS A 6 23.61 3.75 21.29
C LYS A 6 23.13 4.91 20.43
N LEU A 7 21.82 5.15 20.41
CA LEU A 7 21.32 6.51 20.20
C LEU A 7 21.33 7.18 21.58
N PRO A 8 22.15 8.23 21.80
CA PRO A 8 22.49 8.70 23.14
C PRO A 8 21.25 9.08 23.95
N GLU A 9 21.30 8.66 25.20
CA GLU A 9 20.37 8.94 26.29
C GLU A 9 19.93 10.40 26.31
N ARG A 10 18.65 10.65 26.02
CA ARG A 10 17.80 11.75 26.50
C ARG A 10 16.47 11.67 25.74
N LEU A 11 15.67 10.65 26.09
CA LEU A 11 14.40 10.32 25.43
C LEU A 11 13.18 10.58 26.32
N ILE A 12 13.30 11.51 27.28
CA ILE A 12 12.16 12.13 27.96
C ILE A 12 12.43 13.63 28.01
N ILE A 13 12.16 14.35 26.91
CA ILE A 13 11.97 15.80 27.00
C ILE A 13 10.57 16.12 26.47
N ARG A 14 9.84 16.79 27.35
CA ARG A 14 8.46 17.25 27.28
C ARG A 14 8.18 17.95 25.95
N LYS A 15 7.13 17.46 25.28
CA LYS A 15 6.60 17.94 24.01
C LYS A 15 6.09 19.39 24.17
N SER A 16 6.71 20.37 23.52
CA SER A 16 6.06 21.67 23.32
C SER A 16 5.21 21.59 22.05
N MET A 17 3.91 21.81 22.20
CA MET A 17 3.00 22.03 21.08
C MET A 17 3.31 23.42 20.52
N HIS A 18 3.96 23.49 19.36
CA HIS A 18 3.84 24.67 18.52
C HIS A 18 3.18 24.31 17.20
N SER A 19 1.92 24.74 17.10
CA SER A 19 1.17 24.87 15.86
C SER A 19 1.90 25.88 14.96
N SER A 20 2.22 25.48 13.73
CA SER A 20 2.58 26.39 12.65
C SER A 20 2.23 25.73 11.31
N ASN A 21 1.42 26.44 10.53
CA ASN A 21 0.71 25.96 9.35
C ASN A 21 1.43 26.44 8.08
N LYS A 22 1.82 25.50 7.20
CA LYS A 22 1.67 25.52 5.72
C LYS A 22 2.36 24.27 5.11
N SER A 23 1.64 23.57 4.23
CA SER A 23 1.69 22.13 3.90
C SER A 23 1.30 21.18 5.06
N LYS A 24 0.24 20.37 4.87
CA LYS A 24 -0.15 19.31 5.83
C LYS A 24 0.82 18.11 5.81
N PHE A 25 1.66 18.00 4.78
CA PHE A 25 2.57 16.88 4.59
C PHE A 25 4.00 17.32 4.91
N SER A 26 4.57 16.74 5.96
CA SER A 26 6.01 16.87 6.24
C SER A 26 6.80 16.12 5.14
N TYR A 27 7.96 16.64 4.75
CA TYR A 27 8.85 16.01 3.77
C TYR A 27 9.07 14.51 4.03
N ASN A 28 9.33 14.13 5.28
CA ASN A 28 9.57 12.74 5.66
C ASN A 28 8.37 11.83 5.40
N ILE A 29 7.15 12.35 5.64
CA ILE A 29 5.91 11.62 5.35
C ILE A 29 5.80 11.40 3.84
N MET A 30 6.06 12.42 3.03
CA MET A 30 5.95 12.33 1.58
C MET A 30 6.94 11.32 1.00
N PHE A 31 8.20 11.38 1.45
CA PHE A 31 9.24 10.49 0.95
C PHE A 31 8.97 9.03 1.34
N LEU A 32 8.67 8.77 2.62
CA LEU A 32 8.34 7.42 3.09
C LEU A 32 7.04 6.90 2.46
N ALA A 33 6.04 7.75 2.26
CA ALA A 33 4.81 7.38 1.55
C ALA A 33 5.10 7.04 0.08
N ALA A 34 5.96 7.79 -0.61
CA ALA A 34 6.34 7.49 -1.99
C ALA A 34 7.05 6.13 -2.10
N ILE A 35 8.03 5.85 -1.23
CA ILE A 35 8.68 4.53 -1.16
C ILE A 35 7.64 3.43 -0.93
N SER A 36 6.69 3.67 -0.01
CA SER A 36 5.64 2.70 0.30
C SER A 36 4.69 2.46 -0.88
N LEU A 37 4.37 3.49 -1.66
CA LEU A 37 3.59 3.37 -2.90
C LEU A 37 4.34 2.61 -3.99
N VAL A 38 5.64 2.86 -4.17
CA VAL A 38 6.48 2.13 -5.14
C VAL A 38 6.54 0.64 -4.78
N LEU A 39 6.81 0.32 -3.51
CA LEU A 39 6.82 -1.06 -3.03
C LEU A 39 5.44 -1.72 -3.13
N ALA A 40 4.34 -0.96 -2.96
CA ALA A 40 2.99 -1.46 -3.18
C ALA A 40 2.72 -1.78 -4.66
N THR A 41 3.19 -0.95 -5.60
CA THR A 41 3.09 -1.23 -7.04
C THR A 41 3.87 -2.49 -7.43
N ILE A 42 5.06 -2.67 -6.86
CA ILE A 42 5.86 -3.90 -7.05
C ILE A 42 5.11 -5.12 -6.48
N ASP A 43 4.55 -5.02 -5.26
CA ASP A 43 3.80 -6.11 -4.62
C ASP A 43 2.56 -6.52 -5.44
N VAL A 44 1.87 -5.57 -6.07
CA VAL A 44 0.69 -5.86 -6.94
C VAL A 44 1.09 -6.48 -8.28
N SER A 45 2.32 -6.26 -8.75
CA SER A 45 2.79 -6.80 -10.03
C SER A 45 3.11 -8.30 -9.96
N ILE A 46 3.27 -8.84 -8.74
CA ILE A 46 3.46 -10.27 -8.52
C ILE A 46 2.11 -10.97 -8.63
N PRO A 47 1.93 -11.94 -9.54
CA PRO A 47 0.67 -12.67 -9.71
C PRO A 47 0.37 -13.48 -8.45
N LYS A 48 -0.87 -13.42 -7.96
CA LYS A 48 -1.28 -14.07 -6.71
C LYS A 48 -2.58 -14.83 -6.91
N PRO A 49 -2.70 -16.04 -6.33
CA PRO A 49 -3.92 -16.85 -6.44
C PRO A 49 -5.11 -16.24 -5.67
N VAL A 50 -4.84 -15.44 -4.63
CA VAL A 50 -5.87 -14.76 -3.82
C VAL A 50 -5.66 -13.25 -3.89
N PRO A 51 -6.62 -12.46 -4.40
CA PRO A 51 -6.39 -11.05 -4.75
C PRO A 51 -6.09 -10.13 -3.56
N PHE A 52 -6.52 -10.50 -2.35
CA PHE A 52 -6.28 -9.72 -1.12
C PHE A 52 -5.07 -10.19 -0.32
N LEU A 53 -4.45 -11.31 -0.68
CA LEU A 53 -3.22 -11.75 -0.01
C LEU A 53 -2.07 -10.83 -0.43
N ARG A 54 -1.36 -10.25 0.54
CA ARG A 54 -0.23 -9.35 0.27
C ARG A 54 1.05 -9.93 0.84
N ILE A 55 2.15 -9.74 0.10
CA ILE A 55 3.50 -10.06 0.59
C ILE A 55 3.90 -9.00 1.63
N GLY A 56 3.32 -7.79 1.54
CA GLY A 56 3.50 -6.78 2.58
C GLY A 56 4.75 -5.92 2.38
N LEU A 57 5.36 -5.93 1.19
CA LEU A 57 6.51 -5.07 0.86
C LEU A 57 6.20 -3.60 1.13
N ALA A 58 4.97 -3.17 0.82
CA ALA A 58 4.50 -1.81 1.09
C ALA A 58 4.52 -1.42 2.59
N ASN A 59 4.55 -2.40 3.50
CA ASN A 59 4.60 -2.16 4.94
C ASN A 59 6.04 -1.97 5.46
N LEU A 60 7.06 -2.19 4.62
CA LEU A 60 8.46 -1.95 4.99
C LEU A 60 8.69 -0.50 5.46
N PRO A 61 8.33 0.55 4.68
CA PRO A 61 8.59 1.92 5.10
C PRO A 61 7.71 2.32 6.28
N ILE A 62 6.54 1.69 6.44
CA ILE A 62 5.68 1.88 7.62
C ILE A 62 6.41 1.35 8.86
N LEU A 63 6.95 0.14 8.80
CA LEU A 63 7.71 -0.44 9.91
C LEU A 63 8.91 0.42 10.30
N LEU A 64 9.66 0.96 9.33
CA LEU A 64 10.76 1.91 9.60
C LEU A 64 10.23 3.24 10.18
N ALA A 65 9.13 3.76 9.63
CA ALA A 65 8.50 5.01 10.05
C ALA A 65 8.06 5.00 11.51
N LEU A 66 7.80 3.83 12.09
CA LEU A 66 7.42 3.69 13.50
C LEU A 66 8.45 4.32 14.46
N PHE A 67 9.74 4.26 14.10
CA PHE A 67 10.84 4.82 14.89
C PHE A 67 11.33 6.17 14.39
N LEU A 68 10.84 6.62 13.23
CA LEU A 68 11.20 7.90 12.63
C LEU A 68 10.16 8.95 12.98
N LEU A 69 8.86 8.66 12.86
CA LEU A 69 7.79 9.65 12.91
C LEU A 69 7.04 9.64 14.25
N PRO A 70 6.52 10.79 14.70
CA PRO A 70 5.59 10.82 15.82
C PRO A 70 4.28 10.10 15.44
N ALA A 71 3.57 9.55 16.44
CA ALA A 71 2.38 8.71 16.23
C ALA A 71 1.34 9.32 15.26
N ARG A 72 1.09 10.64 15.35
CA ARG A 72 0.16 11.34 14.44
C ARG A 72 0.60 11.26 12.98
N GLU A 73 1.89 11.51 12.71
CA GLU A 73 2.45 11.48 11.36
C GLU A 73 2.58 10.03 10.85
N TYR A 74 2.87 9.08 11.73
CA TYR A 74 2.89 7.65 11.43
C TYR A 74 1.54 7.13 10.92
N PHE A 75 0.43 7.37 11.64
CA PHE A 75 -0.90 6.96 11.17
C PHE A 75 -1.34 7.75 9.93
N PHE A 76 -0.93 9.01 9.81
CA PHE A 76 -1.17 9.79 8.61
C PHE A 76 -0.43 9.20 7.39
N LEU A 77 0.81 8.73 7.54
CA LEU A 77 1.54 8.01 6.49
C LEU A 77 0.77 6.76 6.03
N VAL A 78 0.25 5.96 6.98
CA VAL A 78 -0.53 4.76 6.68
C VAL A 78 -1.80 5.09 5.90
N PHE A 79 -2.48 6.18 6.28
CA PHE A 79 -3.64 6.71 5.57
C PHE A 79 -3.29 7.08 4.12
N ILE A 80 -2.25 7.91 3.96
CA ILE A 80 -1.82 8.43 2.66
C ILE A 80 -1.34 7.33 1.73
N LYS A 81 -0.58 6.35 2.22
CA LYS A 81 -0.21 5.16 1.45
C LYS A 81 -1.46 4.41 1.00
N SER A 82 -2.35 4.07 1.92
CA SER A 82 -3.49 3.20 1.61
C SER A 82 -4.43 3.86 0.59
N LEU A 83 -4.67 5.16 0.77
CA LEU A 83 -5.49 5.96 -0.14
C LEU A 83 -4.76 6.19 -1.48
N GLY A 84 -3.49 6.59 -1.43
CA GLY A 84 -2.67 6.83 -2.62
C GLY A 84 -2.56 5.61 -3.52
N MET A 85 -2.35 4.42 -2.95
CA MET A 85 -2.28 3.18 -3.74
C MET A 85 -3.63 2.82 -4.36
N SER A 86 -4.73 3.11 -3.66
CA SER A 86 -6.08 2.86 -4.16
C SER A 86 -6.44 3.80 -5.32
N ILE A 87 -5.96 5.06 -5.29
CA ILE A 87 -6.06 5.99 -6.41
C ILE A 87 -5.20 5.53 -7.58
N ILE A 88 -3.91 5.22 -7.34
CA ILE A 88 -2.96 4.80 -8.40
C ILE A 88 -3.47 3.57 -9.14
N SER A 89 -4.06 2.62 -8.42
CA SER A 89 -4.62 1.40 -9.00
C SER A 89 -6.03 1.58 -9.59
N GLY A 90 -6.70 2.70 -9.33
CA GLY A 90 -8.10 2.93 -9.70
C GLY A 90 -9.10 2.08 -8.92
N MET A 91 -8.70 1.44 -7.82
CA MET A 91 -9.52 0.44 -7.10
C MET A 91 -10.17 0.99 -5.82
N LEU A 92 -10.21 2.31 -5.63
CA LEU A 92 -10.69 2.95 -4.40
C LEU A 92 -12.10 2.53 -3.97
N LEU A 93 -13.00 2.29 -4.91
CA LEU A 93 -14.40 1.95 -4.63
C LEU A 93 -14.63 0.43 -4.53
N SER A 94 -13.56 -0.38 -4.57
CA SER A 94 -13.64 -1.83 -4.46
C SER A 94 -13.39 -2.32 -3.02
N TYR A 95 -13.85 -3.54 -2.71
CA TYR A 95 -13.50 -4.20 -1.44
C TYR A 95 -12.00 -4.44 -1.27
N VAL A 96 -11.23 -4.52 -2.37
CA VAL A 96 -9.77 -4.66 -2.30
C VAL A 96 -9.13 -3.44 -1.64
N ALA A 97 -9.64 -2.23 -1.93
CA ALA A 97 -9.20 -1.01 -1.25
C ALA A 97 -9.61 -1.00 0.23
N LEU A 98 -10.81 -1.47 0.57
CA LEU A 98 -11.25 -1.61 1.96
C LEU A 98 -10.36 -2.58 2.76
N PHE A 99 -10.11 -3.79 2.24
CA PHE A 99 -9.23 -4.79 2.87
C PHE A 99 -7.80 -4.26 3.03
N SER A 100 -7.31 -3.53 2.04
CA SER A 100 -6.01 -2.85 2.09
C SER A 100 -5.94 -1.82 3.21
N PHE A 101 -6.98 -0.99 3.30
CA PHE A 101 -7.05 0.10 4.27
C PHE A 101 -7.13 -0.44 5.68
N VAL A 102 -8.12 -1.28 5.98
CA VAL A 102 -8.30 -1.81 7.33
C VAL A 102 -7.12 -2.71 7.74
N GLY A 103 -6.60 -3.54 6.83
CA GLY A 103 -5.41 -4.36 7.08
C GLY A 103 -4.18 -3.52 7.43
N SER A 104 -3.92 -2.44 6.67
CA SER A 104 -2.79 -1.54 6.93
C SER A 104 -2.93 -0.81 8.27
N PHE A 105 -4.14 -0.36 8.62
CA PHE A 105 -4.40 0.31 9.90
C PHE A 105 -4.31 -0.64 11.09
N ALA A 106 -4.83 -1.86 11.00
CA ALA A 106 -4.70 -2.86 12.05
C ALA A 106 -3.24 -3.26 12.28
N SER A 107 -2.49 -3.46 11.18
CA SER A 107 -1.05 -3.71 11.21
C SER A 107 -0.30 -2.59 11.93
N ALA A 108 -0.55 -1.34 11.52
CA ALA A 108 0.06 -0.16 12.10
C ALA A 108 -0.30 0.02 13.59
N GLY A 109 -1.56 -0.21 13.94
CA GLY A 109 -2.04 -0.15 15.32
C GLY A 109 -1.34 -1.16 16.23
N ILE A 110 -1.23 -2.41 15.79
CA ILE A 110 -0.55 -3.47 16.57
C ILE A 110 0.95 -3.21 16.66
N MET A 111 1.61 -2.79 15.59
CA MET A 111 3.03 -2.42 15.65
C MET A 111 3.27 -1.25 16.61
N TRP A 112 2.43 -0.21 16.54
CA TRP A 112 2.50 0.92 17.47
C TRP A 112 2.25 0.50 18.91
N LEU A 113 1.23 -0.31 19.17
CA LEU A 113 0.93 -0.82 20.51
C LEU A 113 2.08 -1.68 21.07
N PHE A 114 2.60 -2.62 20.27
CA PHE A 114 3.66 -3.52 20.70
C PHE A 114 4.98 -2.80 20.94
N SER A 115 5.31 -1.80 20.10
CA SER A 115 6.48 -0.96 20.35
C SER A 115 6.37 -0.12 21.62
N LYS A 116 5.16 0.14 22.13
CA LYS A 116 4.95 0.81 23.42
C LYS A 116 4.97 -0.15 24.60
N ILE A 117 4.31 -1.31 24.48
CA ILE A 117 4.22 -2.30 25.56
C ILE A 117 5.56 -3.00 25.78
N PHE A 118 6.19 -3.47 24.70
CA PHE A 118 7.41 -4.29 24.79
C PHE A 118 8.68 -3.47 24.62
N ALA A 119 8.56 -2.19 24.23
CA ALA A 119 9.66 -1.23 24.10
C ALA A 119 10.94 -1.86 23.51
N GLU A 120 12.03 -1.92 24.29
CA GLU A 120 13.34 -2.40 23.85
C GLU A 120 13.43 -3.93 23.67
N LYS A 121 12.43 -4.68 24.15
CA LYS A 121 12.44 -6.15 24.09
C LYS A 121 11.94 -6.70 22.75
N ILE A 122 11.28 -5.88 21.92
CA ILE A 122 10.74 -6.32 20.63
C ILE A 122 11.64 -5.90 19.46
N SER A 123 11.93 -6.85 18.57
CA SER A 123 12.73 -6.60 17.37
C SER A 123 11.86 -6.17 16.17
N PHE A 124 12.48 -5.65 15.11
CA PHE A 124 11.83 -5.44 13.81
C PHE A 124 11.13 -6.70 13.29
N LEU A 125 11.70 -7.87 13.57
CA LEU A 125 11.10 -9.16 13.23
C LEU A 125 9.79 -9.40 13.97
N GLY A 126 9.77 -9.21 15.29
CA GLY A 126 8.56 -9.37 16.10
C GLY A 126 7.45 -8.40 15.71
N LEU A 127 7.80 -7.13 15.46
CA LEU A 127 6.85 -6.13 14.99
C LEU A 127 6.28 -6.46 13.61
N ALA A 128 7.12 -6.91 12.67
CA ALA A 128 6.67 -7.30 11.33
C ALA A 128 5.72 -8.49 11.35
N ILE A 129 6.04 -9.53 12.14
CA ILE A 129 5.18 -10.72 12.31
C ILE A 129 3.85 -10.33 12.95
N ALA A 130 3.87 -9.57 14.04
CA ALA A 130 2.65 -9.12 14.72
C ALA A 130 1.78 -8.26 13.80
N GLY A 131 2.39 -7.32 13.06
CA GLY A 131 1.71 -6.49 12.08
C GLY A 131 1.11 -7.28 10.91
N ALA A 132 1.82 -8.30 10.41
CA ALA A 132 1.33 -9.15 9.31
C ALA A 132 0.13 -10.02 9.74
N LEU A 133 0.23 -10.65 10.92
CA LEU A 133 -0.87 -11.43 11.49
C LEU A 133 -2.09 -10.58 11.79
N ALA A 134 -1.90 -9.37 12.33
CA ALA A 134 -3.00 -8.43 12.59
C ALA A 134 -3.72 -8.00 11.31
N SER A 135 -2.96 -7.67 10.25
CA SER A 135 -3.53 -7.34 8.94
C SER A 135 -4.35 -8.49 8.37
N ASN A 136 -3.79 -9.70 8.37
CA ASN A 136 -4.47 -10.87 7.82
C ASN A 136 -5.72 -11.24 8.63
N SER A 137 -5.66 -11.11 9.96
CA SER A 137 -6.78 -11.40 10.85
C SER A 137 -7.96 -10.47 10.60
N ILE A 138 -7.73 -9.16 10.52
CA ILE A 138 -8.82 -8.21 10.27
C ILE A 138 -9.35 -8.32 8.84
N GLN A 139 -8.49 -8.63 7.86
CA GLN A 139 -8.92 -8.86 6.48
C GLN A 139 -9.82 -10.09 6.39
N LEU A 140 -9.46 -11.22 7.01
CA LEU A 140 -10.30 -12.40 7.09
C LEU A 140 -11.62 -12.12 7.80
N LEU A 141 -11.58 -11.36 8.91
CA LEU A 141 -12.78 -10.99 9.66
C LEU A 141 -13.75 -10.21 8.77
N ILE A 142 -13.28 -9.18 8.06
CA ILE A 142 -14.14 -8.40 7.16
C ILE A 142 -14.57 -9.24 5.95
N ALA A 143 -13.66 -10.06 5.40
CA ALA A 143 -13.95 -10.94 4.27
C ALA A 143 -15.06 -11.96 4.56
N ARG A 144 -15.17 -12.40 5.82
CA ARG A 144 -16.28 -13.26 6.30
C ARG A 144 -17.63 -12.58 6.12
N TYR A 145 -17.73 -11.29 6.42
CA TYR A 145 -19.01 -10.59 6.36
C TYR A 145 -19.33 -10.05 4.97
N LEU A 146 -18.31 -9.70 4.17
CA LEU A 146 -18.52 -9.02 2.89
C LEU A 146 -18.48 -9.92 1.65
N VAL A 147 -17.69 -11.00 1.65
CA VAL A 147 -17.39 -11.74 0.39
C VAL A 147 -17.59 -13.25 0.52
N PHE A 148 -17.04 -13.88 1.55
CA PHE A 148 -16.88 -15.34 1.59
C PHE A 148 -17.80 -16.05 2.60
N GLY A 149 -18.52 -15.31 3.44
CA GLY A 149 -19.36 -15.91 4.47
C GLY A 149 -18.54 -16.82 5.40
N THR A 150 -19.14 -17.93 5.81
CA THR A 150 -18.51 -18.95 6.64
C THR A 150 -17.40 -19.74 5.94
N SER A 151 -17.24 -19.62 4.63
CA SER A 151 -16.16 -20.26 3.85
C SER A 151 -14.77 -19.75 4.20
N VAL A 152 -14.67 -18.57 4.84
CA VAL A 152 -13.40 -18.00 5.31
C VAL A 152 -12.61 -18.93 6.23
N ARG A 153 -13.27 -19.83 6.99
CA ARG A 153 -12.57 -20.75 7.91
C ARG A 153 -11.49 -21.56 7.21
N PHE A 154 -11.72 -21.96 5.95
CA PHE A 154 -10.76 -22.72 5.15
C PHE A 154 -9.58 -21.88 4.65
N MET A 155 -9.71 -20.55 4.67
CA MET A 155 -8.64 -19.61 4.31
C MET A 155 -7.73 -19.28 5.50
N VAL A 156 -8.19 -19.50 6.74
CA VAL A 156 -7.45 -19.13 7.96
C VAL A 156 -6.04 -19.75 7.99
N PRO A 157 -5.83 -21.06 7.76
CA PRO A 157 -4.48 -21.64 7.81
C PRO A 157 -3.55 -21.02 6.76
N LEU A 158 -4.05 -20.84 5.53
CA LEU A 158 -3.29 -20.21 4.45
C LEU A 158 -2.84 -18.78 4.81
N PHE A 159 -3.73 -17.99 5.41
CA PHE A 159 -3.45 -16.62 5.81
C PHE A 159 -2.50 -16.51 7.01
N ILE A 160 -2.54 -17.46 7.94
CA ILE A 160 -1.57 -17.54 9.04
C ILE A 160 -0.18 -17.86 8.47
N VAL A 161 -0.07 -18.91 7.64
CA VAL A 161 1.22 -19.30 7.04
C VAL A 161 1.79 -18.18 6.18
N ALA A 162 0.97 -17.58 5.31
CA ALA A 162 1.40 -16.47 4.47
C ALA A 162 1.74 -15.22 5.30
N GLY A 163 0.99 -14.94 6.39
CA GLY A 163 1.27 -13.84 7.31
C GLY A 163 2.58 -14.01 8.08
N LEU A 164 2.86 -15.22 8.57
CA LEU A 164 4.14 -15.56 9.19
C LEU A 164 5.29 -15.45 8.18
N GLY A 165 5.14 -16.06 7.00
CA GLY A 165 6.18 -16.03 5.96
C GLY A 165 6.53 -14.60 5.52
N SER A 166 5.52 -13.80 5.18
CA SER A 166 5.70 -12.39 4.83
C SER A 166 6.30 -11.57 5.98
N GLY A 167 5.80 -11.75 7.20
CA GLY A 167 6.30 -11.07 8.39
C GLY A 167 7.77 -11.40 8.70
N ILE A 168 8.18 -12.65 8.52
CA ILE A 168 9.58 -13.09 8.70
C ILE A 168 10.48 -12.45 7.65
N VAL A 169 10.12 -12.57 6.37
CA VAL A 169 10.93 -12.00 5.27
C VAL A 169 11.09 -10.50 5.43
N LEU A 170 9.98 -9.80 5.67
CA LEU A 170 9.96 -8.35 5.87
C LEU A 170 10.77 -7.95 7.12
N GLY A 171 10.57 -8.65 8.22
CA GLY A 171 11.22 -8.37 9.49
C GLY A 171 12.73 -8.57 9.47
N LEU A 172 13.21 -9.67 8.86
CA LEU A 172 14.63 -9.93 8.64
C LEU A 172 15.25 -8.88 7.72
N PHE A 173 14.57 -8.54 6.63
CA PHE A 173 15.04 -7.50 5.72
C PHE A 173 15.15 -6.16 6.44
N SER A 174 14.11 -5.73 7.16
CA SER A 174 14.12 -4.47 7.91
C SER A 174 15.22 -4.44 8.97
N LEU A 175 15.51 -5.56 9.63
CA LEU A 175 16.62 -5.65 10.59
C LEU A 175 17.98 -5.46 9.91
N GLN A 176 18.21 -6.09 8.76
CA GLN A 176 19.46 -5.95 8.02
C GLN A 176 19.61 -4.53 7.43
N PHE A 177 18.53 -4.00 6.86
CA PHE A 177 18.48 -2.66 6.30
C PHE A 177 18.75 -1.62 7.40
N ALA A 178 18.10 -1.72 8.55
CA ALA A 178 18.31 -0.80 9.67
C ALA A 178 19.75 -0.79 10.21
N LYS A 179 20.46 -1.92 10.15
CA LYS A 179 21.85 -2.02 10.59
C LYS A 179 22.83 -1.42 9.59
N LYS A 180 22.65 -1.72 8.30
CA LYS A 180 23.64 -1.43 7.24
C LYS A 180 23.37 -0.13 6.48
N SER A 181 22.12 0.31 6.39
CA SER A 181 21.73 1.46 5.59
C SER A 181 22.31 2.76 6.16
N GLN A 182 23.10 3.47 5.35
CA GLN A 182 23.58 4.82 5.63
C GLN A 182 22.50 5.85 5.34
N TRP A 183 21.72 5.64 4.27
CA TRP A 183 20.59 6.49 3.94
C TRP A 183 19.62 6.62 5.12
N LEU A 184 19.23 5.49 5.73
CA LEU A 184 18.30 5.49 6.84
C LEU A 184 18.85 6.22 8.07
N LYS A 185 20.17 6.09 8.36
CA LYS A 185 20.82 6.79 9.47
C LYS A 185 20.80 8.30 9.25
N ASN A 186 21.15 8.75 8.04
CA ASN A 186 21.15 10.17 7.68
C ASN A 186 19.73 10.75 7.70
N PHE A 187 18.75 10.00 7.19
CA PHE A 187 17.34 10.37 7.21
C PHE A 187 16.79 10.49 8.65
N ALA A 188 17.14 9.54 9.53
CA ALA A 188 16.76 9.57 10.94
C ALA A 188 17.40 10.75 11.70
N PHE A 189 18.68 11.03 11.44
CA PHE A 189 19.40 12.14 12.07
C PHE A 189 18.78 13.50 11.69
N GLN A 190 18.46 13.69 10.41
CA GLN A 190 17.79 14.90 9.93
C GLN A 190 16.42 15.11 10.57
N ASN A 191 15.62 14.05 10.67
CA ASN A 191 14.29 14.17 11.26
C ASN A 191 14.37 14.67 12.72
N ARG A 192 15.36 14.20 13.49
CA ARG A 192 15.60 14.70 14.86
C ARG A 192 16.04 16.17 14.89
N LYS A 193 16.94 16.58 13.99
CA LYS A 193 17.42 17.97 13.94
C LYS A 193 16.29 18.94 13.56
N ASN A 194 15.39 18.53 12.67
CA ASN A 194 14.21 19.29 12.26
C ASN A 194 13.14 19.42 13.36
N ASP A 195 13.13 18.55 14.37
CA ASP A 195 12.29 18.72 15.57
C ASP A 195 12.86 19.79 16.52
N CYS A 196 14.17 20.04 16.49
CA CYS A 196 14.86 20.99 17.38
C CYS A 196 15.02 22.40 16.78
N LEU A 197 15.00 22.54 15.45
CA LEU A 197 15.02 23.81 14.75
C LEU A 197 13.58 24.19 14.36
N PRO A 198 13.22 25.49 14.28
CA PRO A 198 11.98 25.89 13.63
C PRO A 198 11.96 25.23 12.26
N LYS A 199 10.88 24.49 11.92
CA LYS A 199 10.76 23.81 10.64
C LYS A 199 11.14 24.78 9.53
N GLU A 200 12.38 24.68 9.02
CA GLU A 200 12.82 25.53 7.94
C GLU A 200 11.84 25.27 6.81
N LYS A 201 11.32 26.36 6.25
CA LYS A 201 10.50 26.30 5.06
C LYS A 201 11.35 25.56 4.05
N PHE A 202 10.96 24.32 3.72
CA PHE A 202 11.45 23.70 2.52
C PHE A 202 11.25 24.75 1.41
N PRO A 203 12.30 25.10 0.66
CA PRO A 203 12.10 25.91 -0.52
C PRO A 203 11.01 25.17 -1.31
N ASP A 204 9.90 25.88 -1.59
CA ASP A 204 8.84 25.36 -2.43
C ASP A 204 9.54 24.65 -3.59
N PRO A 205 9.43 23.31 -3.73
CA PRO A 205 10.09 22.60 -4.82
C PRO A 205 9.48 23.19 -6.08
N LYS A 206 10.22 24.16 -6.66
CA LYS A 206 9.75 25.26 -7.52
C LYS A 206 8.28 25.10 -7.81
N SER A 207 7.41 25.76 -7.02
CA SER A 207 5.96 25.84 -7.21
C SER A 207 5.56 25.24 -8.54
N VAL A 208 5.42 23.91 -8.60
CA VAL A 208 4.78 23.31 -9.75
C VAL A 208 3.34 23.66 -9.44
N THR A 209 2.97 24.89 -9.80
CA THR A 209 1.62 25.29 -10.10
C THR A 209 1.22 24.31 -11.18
N VAL A 210 0.79 23.12 -10.73
CA VAL A 210 -0.08 22.28 -11.52
C VAL A 210 -1.21 23.25 -11.80
N PRO A 211 -1.38 23.73 -13.04
CA PRO A 211 -2.47 24.64 -13.34
C PRO A 211 -3.71 23.97 -12.76
N GLU A 212 -4.46 24.70 -11.92
CA GLU A 212 -5.75 24.23 -11.43
C GLU A 212 -6.60 24.04 -12.68
N LYS A 213 -6.51 22.84 -13.25
CA LYS A 213 -7.31 22.47 -14.39
C LYS A 213 -8.72 22.41 -13.81
N PRO A 214 -9.68 23.16 -14.35
CA PRO A 214 -11.03 23.21 -13.79
C PRO A 214 -11.51 21.79 -13.59
N SER A 215 -12.12 21.53 -12.42
CA SER A 215 -12.66 20.22 -12.06
C SER A 215 -13.48 19.71 -13.22
N ARG A 216 -12.93 18.74 -13.96
CA ARG A 216 -13.59 18.22 -15.15
C ARG A 216 -14.82 17.46 -14.67
N ALA A 217 -15.98 17.82 -15.20
CA ALA A 217 -17.20 17.07 -14.93
C ALA A 217 -16.97 15.57 -15.22
N LEU A 218 -17.61 14.71 -14.43
CA LEU A 218 -17.53 13.25 -14.62
C LEU A 218 -17.90 12.92 -16.07
N SER A 219 -17.07 12.13 -16.73
CA SER A 219 -17.36 11.69 -18.09
C SER A 219 -18.60 10.78 -18.11
N PRO A 220 -19.33 10.68 -19.23
CA PRO A 220 -20.46 9.77 -19.35
C PRO A 220 -20.12 8.32 -19.00
N VAL A 221 -18.88 7.89 -19.31
CA VAL A 221 -18.37 6.55 -18.97
C VAL A 221 -18.23 6.36 -17.46
N GLN A 222 -17.79 7.39 -16.74
CA GLN A 222 -17.65 7.35 -15.28
C GLN A 222 -19.03 7.33 -14.60
N LEU A 223 -19.97 8.14 -15.07
CA LEU A 223 -21.36 8.14 -14.58
C LEU A 223 -22.04 6.80 -14.83
N PHE A 224 -21.89 6.24 -16.04
CA PHE A 224 -22.39 4.90 -16.36
C PHE A 224 -21.76 3.83 -15.47
N SER A 225 -20.44 3.87 -15.25
CA SER A 225 -19.74 2.92 -14.38
C SER A 225 -20.22 3.01 -12.93
N LEU A 226 -20.44 4.23 -12.42
CA LEU A 226 -21.01 4.45 -11.08
C LEU A 226 -22.45 3.92 -10.96
N LEU A 227 -23.28 4.16 -11.97
CA LEU A 227 -24.65 3.66 -12.01
C LEU A 227 -24.69 2.13 -12.01
N VAL A 228 -23.92 1.48 -12.90
CA VAL A 228 -23.82 0.02 -12.96
C VAL A 228 -23.28 -0.53 -11.64
N MET A 229 -22.30 0.12 -11.03
CA MET A 229 -21.76 -0.28 -9.73
C MET A 229 -22.81 -0.22 -8.62
N ALA A 230 -23.61 0.86 -8.56
CA ALA A 230 -24.71 0.97 -7.60
C ALA A 230 -25.74 -0.14 -7.81
N THR A 231 -26.11 -0.43 -9.06
CA THR A 231 -27.04 -1.52 -9.40
C THR A 231 -26.50 -2.89 -8.97
N VAL A 232 -25.21 -3.17 -9.21
CA VAL A 232 -24.56 -4.42 -8.79
C VAL A 232 -24.58 -4.59 -7.28
N ILE A 233 -24.28 -3.52 -6.52
CA ILE A 233 -24.28 -3.52 -5.05
C ILE A 233 -25.69 -3.73 -4.50
N LEU A 234 -26.68 -2.98 -5.01
CA LEU A 234 -28.06 -3.00 -4.50
C LEU A 234 -28.79 -4.30 -4.87
N ALA A 235 -28.65 -4.77 -6.12
CA ALA A 235 -29.33 -5.98 -6.54
C ALA A 235 -28.74 -7.23 -5.88
N ASN A 236 -27.41 -7.27 -5.70
CA ASN A 236 -26.71 -8.38 -5.03
C ASN A 236 -27.15 -9.77 -5.56
N THR A 237 -27.31 -9.91 -6.88
CA THR A 237 -27.64 -11.19 -7.55
C THR A 237 -26.53 -11.62 -8.49
N LEU A 238 -26.40 -12.93 -8.75
CA LEU A 238 -25.38 -13.46 -9.66
C LEU A 238 -25.52 -12.89 -11.08
N LEU A 239 -26.76 -12.84 -11.59
CA LEU A 239 -27.03 -12.36 -12.94
C LEU A 239 -26.58 -10.90 -13.10
N VAL A 240 -26.95 -10.02 -12.18
CA VAL A 240 -26.54 -8.61 -12.24
C VAL A 240 -25.02 -8.46 -12.07
N ALA A 241 -24.37 -9.29 -11.24
CA ALA A 241 -22.92 -9.29 -11.11
C ALA A 241 -22.21 -9.69 -12.42
N ILE A 242 -22.69 -10.73 -13.12
CA ILE A 242 -22.17 -11.15 -14.42
C ILE A 242 -22.33 -10.03 -15.45
N ILE A 243 -23.54 -9.47 -15.58
CA ILE A 243 -23.80 -8.36 -16.52
C ILE A 243 -22.93 -7.16 -16.19
N GLY A 244 -22.83 -6.79 -14.91
CA GLY A 244 -21.98 -5.70 -14.44
C GLY A 244 -20.51 -5.91 -14.80
N PHE A 245 -19.98 -7.12 -14.59
CA PHE A 245 -18.62 -7.48 -14.99
C PHE A 245 -18.42 -7.38 -16.51
N LEU A 246 -19.32 -7.94 -17.30
CA LEU A 246 -19.22 -7.91 -18.77
C LEU A 246 -19.25 -6.47 -19.31
N LEU A 247 -20.17 -5.64 -18.82
CA LEU A 247 -20.25 -4.22 -19.17
C LEU A 247 -18.97 -3.47 -18.77
N ALA A 248 -18.48 -3.70 -17.55
CA ALA A 248 -17.26 -3.06 -17.07
C ALA A 248 -16.02 -3.47 -17.87
N PHE A 249 -15.93 -4.75 -18.24
CA PHE A 249 -14.85 -5.29 -19.07
C PHE A 249 -14.91 -4.74 -20.50
N ALA A 250 -16.10 -4.65 -21.09
CA ALA A 250 -16.31 -4.05 -22.41
C ALA A 250 -15.90 -2.57 -22.44
N VAL A 251 -16.29 -1.80 -21.42
CA VAL A 251 -15.85 -0.41 -21.24
C VAL A 251 -14.32 -0.32 -21.12
N ASN A 252 -13.69 -1.25 -20.40
CA ASN A 252 -12.24 -1.28 -20.24
C ASN A 252 -11.52 -1.57 -21.57
N ILE A 253 -12.03 -2.51 -22.38
CA ILE A 253 -11.54 -2.77 -23.75
C ILE A 253 -11.70 -1.53 -24.63
N TYR A 254 -12.87 -0.88 -24.60
CA TYR A 254 -13.13 0.32 -25.37
C TYR A 254 -12.14 1.44 -25.02
N GLN A 255 -11.91 1.68 -23.72
CA GLN A 255 -10.94 2.66 -23.25
C GLN A 255 -9.51 2.29 -23.61
N ALA A 256 -9.14 1.00 -23.56
CA ALA A 256 -7.82 0.53 -23.97
C ALA A 256 -7.57 0.81 -25.47
N LYS A 257 -8.54 0.49 -26.33
CA LYS A 257 -8.48 0.80 -27.78
C LYS A 257 -8.41 2.30 -28.03
N LYS A 258 -9.29 3.09 -27.41
CA LYS A 258 -9.34 4.56 -27.57
C LYS A 258 -8.03 5.23 -27.17
N ASN A 259 -7.37 4.75 -26.10
CA ASN A 259 -6.13 5.31 -25.58
C ASN A 259 -4.86 4.60 -26.12
N GLN A 260 -4.99 3.72 -27.12
CA GLN A 260 -3.88 2.93 -27.68
C GLN A 260 -3.06 2.17 -26.62
N LYS A 261 -3.72 1.70 -25.55
CA LYS A 261 -3.12 0.90 -24.48
C LYS A 261 -3.28 -0.59 -24.77
N LYS A 262 -2.43 -1.42 -24.14
CA LYS A 262 -2.55 -2.88 -24.17
C LYS A 262 -3.93 -3.32 -23.68
N LEU A 263 -4.55 -4.28 -24.37
CA LEU A 263 -5.85 -4.82 -23.97
C LEU A 263 -5.76 -5.49 -22.58
N PRO A 264 -6.84 -5.39 -21.77
CA PRO A 264 -6.89 -6.07 -20.48
C PRO A 264 -6.88 -7.59 -20.69
N SER A 265 -6.11 -8.30 -19.85
CA SER A 265 -6.07 -9.77 -19.86
C SER A 265 -7.24 -10.35 -19.06
N LEU A 266 -7.86 -11.41 -19.59
CA LEU A 266 -8.87 -12.21 -18.88
C LEU A 266 -8.27 -13.21 -17.86
N ILE A 267 -6.95 -13.42 -17.88
CA ILE A 267 -6.30 -14.41 -17.01
C ILE A 267 -6.54 -14.09 -15.53
N MET A 268 -6.32 -12.84 -15.12
CA MET A 268 -6.49 -12.44 -13.71
C MET A 268 -7.94 -12.54 -13.23
N PRO A 269 -8.95 -12.02 -13.93
CA PRO A 269 -10.35 -12.20 -13.54
C PRO A 269 -10.76 -13.67 -13.43
N ILE A 270 -10.33 -14.52 -14.37
CA ILE A 270 -10.62 -15.95 -14.33
C ILE A 270 -9.99 -16.61 -13.11
N LEU A 271 -8.71 -16.29 -12.81
CA LEU A 271 -8.04 -16.81 -11.62
C LEU A 271 -8.72 -16.37 -10.33
N VAL A 272 -9.17 -15.11 -10.24
CA VAL A 272 -9.86 -14.59 -9.06
C VAL A 272 -11.24 -15.23 -8.90
N ILE A 273 -12.07 -15.25 -9.94
CA ILE A 273 -13.39 -15.88 -9.91
C ILE A 273 -13.26 -17.37 -9.59
N GLY A 274 -12.32 -18.06 -10.24
CA GLY A 274 -12.04 -19.47 -10.01
C GLY A 274 -11.56 -19.74 -8.58
N GLY A 275 -10.61 -18.95 -8.06
CA GLY A 275 -10.11 -19.08 -6.70
C GLY A 275 -11.18 -18.82 -5.64
N ILE A 276 -12.02 -17.80 -5.82
CA ILE A 276 -13.14 -17.51 -4.92
C ILE A 276 -14.17 -18.64 -4.96
N THR A 277 -14.49 -19.13 -6.16
CA THR A 277 -15.43 -20.23 -6.35
C THR A 277 -14.92 -21.51 -5.70
N LEU A 278 -13.64 -21.84 -5.90
CA LEU A 278 -12.98 -23.00 -5.29
C LEU A 278 -13.10 -22.99 -3.76
N VAL A 279 -12.87 -21.84 -3.11
CA VAL A 279 -13.01 -21.72 -1.65
C VAL A 279 -14.46 -21.97 -1.20
N HIS A 280 -15.46 -21.52 -1.97
CA HIS A 280 -16.86 -21.78 -1.64
C HIS A 280 -17.23 -23.26 -1.81
N LEU A 281 -16.66 -23.94 -2.81
CA LEU A 281 -16.87 -25.37 -3.05
C LEU A 281 -16.35 -26.26 -1.91
N LEU A 282 -15.43 -25.77 -1.06
CA LEU A 282 -14.96 -26.51 0.11
C LEU A 282 -16.03 -26.70 1.19
N ILE A 283 -17.13 -25.92 1.16
CA ILE A 283 -18.27 -26.13 2.04
C ILE A 283 -19.47 -26.62 1.23
N PRO A 284 -19.75 -27.94 1.24
CA PRO A 284 -20.92 -28.46 0.56
C PRO A 284 -22.20 -27.92 1.20
N ARG A 285 -23.08 -27.37 0.35
CA ARG A 285 -24.40 -26.84 0.71
C ARG A 285 -25.41 -27.08 -0.40
N GLY A 286 -26.58 -27.60 -0.03
CA GLY A 286 -27.64 -27.90 -1.00
C GLY A 286 -27.36 -29.15 -1.81
N LYS A 287 -27.96 -29.22 -3.00
CA LYS A 287 -27.93 -30.41 -3.87
C LYS A 287 -26.52 -30.70 -4.37
N VAL A 288 -26.07 -31.95 -4.24
CA VAL A 288 -24.82 -32.43 -4.83
C VAL A 288 -25.01 -32.56 -6.34
N LEU A 289 -24.15 -31.90 -7.12
CA LEU A 289 -24.14 -32.00 -8.58
C LEU A 289 -23.23 -33.14 -9.01
N ILE A 290 -22.00 -33.12 -8.52
CA ILE A 290 -20.95 -34.10 -8.79
C ILE A 290 -20.06 -34.25 -7.56
N ALA A 291 -19.41 -35.40 -7.37
CA ALA A 291 -18.51 -35.65 -6.23
C ALA A 291 -17.17 -36.23 -6.69
N PRO A 292 -16.34 -35.47 -7.44
CA PRO A 292 -15.03 -35.95 -7.84
C PRO A 292 -14.13 -36.18 -6.61
N ALA A 293 -13.51 -37.35 -6.54
CA ALA A 293 -12.57 -37.73 -5.47
C ALA A 293 -13.13 -37.55 -4.03
N GLY A 294 -14.43 -37.74 -3.84
CA GLY A 294 -15.07 -37.61 -2.52
C GLY A 294 -15.32 -36.18 -2.05
N LEU A 295 -15.06 -35.16 -2.88
CA LEU A 295 -15.41 -33.77 -2.61
C LEU A 295 -16.75 -33.42 -3.27
N PRO A 296 -17.86 -33.39 -2.53
CA PRO A 296 -19.17 -33.05 -3.08
C PRO A 296 -19.21 -31.59 -3.54
N ILE A 297 -19.25 -31.39 -4.86
CA ILE A 297 -19.51 -30.09 -5.48
C ILE A 297 -21.02 -29.91 -5.48
N THR A 298 -21.49 -28.95 -4.69
CA THR A 298 -22.92 -28.67 -4.56
C THR A 298 -23.33 -27.42 -5.34
N GLU A 299 -24.57 -27.41 -5.79
CA GLU A 299 -25.17 -26.33 -6.57
C GLU A 299 -25.09 -24.98 -5.86
N THR A 300 -25.49 -24.94 -4.58
CA THR A 300 -25.50 -23.70 -3.80
C THR A 300 -24.09 -23.17 -3.54
N ALA A 301 -23.10 -24.05 -3.36
CA ALA A 301 -21.72 -23.66 -3.17
C ALA A 301 -21.13 -23.06 -4.46
N LEU A 302 -21.41 -23.68 -5.61
CA LEU A 302 -21.00 -23.19 -6.92
C LEU A 302 -21.62 -21.82 -7.20
N PHE A 303 -22.94 -21.68 -7.02
CA PHE A 303 -23.65 -20.42 -7.24
C PHE A 303 -23.13 -19.30 -6.32
N ALA A 304 -22.93 -19.58 -5.03
CA ALA A 304 -22.38 -18.61 -4.08
C ALA A 304 -20.96 -18.18 -4.47
N GLY A 305 -20.12 -19.15 -4.88
CA GLY A 305 -18.76 -18.91 -5.34
C GLY A 305 -18.70 -18.01 -6.57
N MET A 306 -19.48 -18.36 -7.60
CA MET A 306 -19.60 -17.55 -8.81
C MET A 306 -20.14 -16.16 -8.51
N LYS A 307 -21.16 -16.06 -7.64
CA LYS A 307 -21.76 -14.78 -7.25
C LYS A 307 -20.71 -13.88 -6.61
N SER A 308 -20.01 -14.36 -5.60
CA SER A 308 -18.96 -13.59 -4.91
C SER A 308 -17.78 -13.25 -5.84
N GLY A 309 -17.41 -14.16 -6.75
CA GLY A 309 -16.36 -13.95 -7.74
C GLY A 309 -16.70 -12.83 -8.73
N PHE A 310 -17.82 -12.96 -9.44
CA PHE A 310 -18.27 -11.95 -10.40
C PHE A 310 -18.58 -10.62 -9.73
N PHE A 311 -19.15 -10.64 -8.51
CA PHE A 311 -19.43 -9.43 -7.74
C PHE A 311 -18.14 -8.67 -7.43
N LEU A 312 -17.09 -9.35 -6.96
CA LEU A 312 -15.81 -8.72 -6.67
C LEU A 312 -15.15 -8.17 -7.95
N GLU A 313 -15.11 -8.96 -9.02
CA GLU A 313 -14.50 -8.54 -10.29
C GLU A 313 -15.26 -7.38 -10.94
N ALA A 314 -16.59 -7.40 -10.91
CA ALA A 314 -17.40 -6.28 -11.38
C ALA A 314 -17.01 -4.98 -10.67
N LEU A 315 -16.91 -4.99 -9.33
CA LEU A 315 -16.53 -3.81 -8.56
C LEU A 315 -15.11 -3.33 -8.84
N ILE A 316 -14.16 -4.26 -9.05
CA ILE A 316 -12.77 -3.89 -9.39
C ILE A 316 -12.73 -3.16 -10.74
N PHE A 317 -13.38 -3.70 -11.78
CA PHE A 317 -13.38 -3.08 -13.11
C PHE A 317 -14.20 -1.80 -13.16
N LEU A 318 -15.38 -1.76 -12.51
CA LEU A 318 -16.19 -0.55 -12.42
C LEU A 318 -15.45 0.56 -11.69
N SER A 319 -14.81 0.26 -10.55
CA SER A 319 -13.97 1.24 -9.84
C SER A 319 -12.85 1.78 -10.73
N LYS A 320 -12.15 0.91 -11.49
CA LYS A 320 -11.09 1.32 -12.42
C LYS A 320 -11.60 2.23 -13.53
N ASN A 321 -12.83 1.99 -14.01
CA ASN A 321 -13.45 2.82 -15.04
C ASN A 321 -13.96 4.16 -14.49
N THR A 322 -14.25 4.24 -13.18
CA THR A 322 -14.69 5.47 -12.51
C THR A 322 -13.53 6.43 -12.20
N LEU A 323 -12.36 5.91 -11.82
CA LEU A 323 -11.22 6.75 -11.39
C LEU A 323 -10.22 7.00 -12.51
N ASP A 324 -10.12 8.25 -12.95
CA ASP A 324 -9.04 8.67 -13.85
C ASP A 324 -7.70 8.73 -13.12
N SER A 325 -6.64 8.25 -13.76
CA SER A 325 -5.25 8.36 -13.27
C SER A 325 -4.75 9.82 -13.16
N ASN A 326 -5.53 10.77 -13.65
CA ASN A 326 -5.26 12.21 -13.63
C ASN A 326 -6.19 12.97 -12.67
N LEU A 327 -6.75 12.29 -11.65
CA LEU A 327 -7.61 12.91 -10.65
C LEU A 327 -6.87 14.07 -9.95
N THR A 328 -7.27 15.30 -10.23
CA THR A 328 -6.80 16.50 -9.53
C THR A 328 -7.73 16.78 -8.36
N LEU A 329 -7.32 16.40 -7.15
CA LEU A 329 -8.04 16.75 -5.95
C LEU A 329 -7.86 18.27 -5.67
N PRO A 330 -8.94 19.02 -5.41
CA PRO A 330 -8.81 20.44 -5.09
C PRO A 330 -8.25 20.67 -3.67
N GLY A 331 -7.66 21.85 -3.46
CA GLY A 331 -7.21 22.33 -2.16
C GLY A 331 -5.87 21.72 -1.66
N LYS A 332 -5.53 22.06 -0.41
CA LYS A 332 -4.21 21.74 0.20
C LYS A 332 -3.88 20.25 0.26
N LEU A 333 -4.88 19.39 0.46
CA LEU A 333 -4.67 17.94 0.46
C LEU A 333 -4.35 17.43 -0.94
N GLY A 334 -5.03 17.95 -1.96
CA GLY A 334 -4.79 17.57 -3.34
C GLY A 334 -3.43 18.00 -3.86
N GLN A 335 -2.94 19.19 -3.49
CA GLN A 335 -1.56 19.60 -3.75
C GLN A 335 -0.54 18.62 -3.14
N GLY A 336 -0.77 18.17 -1.91
CA GLY A 336 0.08 17.16 -1.27
C GLY A 336 0.08 15.81 -1.99
N PHE A 337 -1.08 15.32 -2.44
CA PHE A 337 -1.17 14.11 -3.27
C PHE A 337 -0.52 14.29 -4.65
N ALA A 338 -0.66 15.45 -5.27
CA ALA A 338 0.00 15.75 -6.54
C ALA A 338 1.52 15.70 -6.41
N GLN A 339 2.07 16.31 -5.35
CA GLN A 339 3.51 16.23 -5.06
C GLN A 339 3.95 14.79 -4.74
N LEU A 340 3.17 14.04 -3.95
CA LEU A 340 3.42 12.63 -3.67
C LEU A 340 3.45 11.78 -4.94
N PHE A 341 2.50 12.00 -5.87
CA PHE A 341 2.45 11.28 -7.13
C PHE A 341 3.57 11.69 -8.09
N ASN A 342 4.02 12.94 -8.05
CA ASN A 342 5.22 13.38 -8.78
C ASN A 342 6.48 12.68 -8.25
N LEU A 343 6.64 12.59 -6.92
CA LEU A 343 7.74 11.84 -6.32
C LEU A 343 7.63 10.34 -6.65
N TYR A 344 6.45 9.74 -6.55
CA TYR A 344 6.20 8.36 -6.98
C TYR A 344 6.61 8.13 -8.45
N LYS A 345 6.27 9.04 -9.37
CA LYS A 345 6.69 8.96 -10.78
C LYS A 345 8.20 9.09 -10.94
N LEU A 346 8.85 9.92 -10.10
CA LEU A 346 10.30 10.10 -10.11
C LEU A 346 11.03 8.77 -9.84
N PHE A 347 10.55 7.95 -8.90
CA PHE A 347 11.09 6.61 -8.66
C PHE A 347 11.10 5.77 -9.96
N PHE A 348 10.01 5.71 -10.71
CA PHE A 348 9.99 4.95 -11.97
C PHE A 348 10.78 5.59 -13.13
N SER A 349 11.10 6.88 -13.04
CA SER A 349 11.89 7.57 -14.06
C SER A 349 13.40 7.25 -13.98
N ILE A 350 13.88 6.85 -12.80
CA ILE A 350 15.29 6.50 -12.58
C ILE A 350 15.38 4.98 -12.47
N LYS A 351 16.13 4.36 -13.38
CA LYS A 351 16.36 2.91 -13.34
C LYS A 351 17.31 2.58 -12.19
N PRO A 352 16.95 1.66 -11.27
CA PRO A 352 17.82 1.27 -10.18
C PRO A 352 18.92 0.32 -10.69
N THR A 353 20.17 0.54 -10.26
CA THR A 353 21.30 -0.36 -10.54
C THR A 353 21.46 -1.34 -9.38
N ILE A 354 20.64 -2.39 -9.35
CA ILE A 354 20.58 -3.35 -8.23
C ILE A 354 21.61 -4.47 -8.44
N LYS A 355 22.64 -4.52 -7.58
CA LYS A 355 23.60 -5.62 -7.52
C LYS A 355 23.15 -6.63 -6.45
N GLN A 356 22.97 -7.90 -6.83
CA GLN A 356 22.43 -8.93 -5.95
C GLN A 356 23.30 -9.19 -4.69
N HIS A 357 24.63 -9.09 -4.81
CA HIS A 357 25.58 -9.28 -3.70
C HIS A 357 25.66 -8.09 -2.72
N SER A 358 25.19 -6.90 -3.13
CA SER A 358 25.25 -5.67 -2.35
C SER A 358 23.89 -4.96 -2.31
N LEU A 359 22.81 -5.75 -2.18
CA LEU A 359 21.44 -5.28 -2.35
C LEU A 359 21.12 -4.03 -1.49
N ILE A 360 21.50 -4.02 -0.21
CA ILE A 360 21.25 -2.88 0.69
C ILE A 360 21.99 -1.62 0.22
N ALA A 361 23.25 -1.75 -0.19
CA ALA A 361 24.04 -0.61 -0.68
C ALA A 361 23.47 -0.05 -1.99
N SER A 362 23.01 -0.92 -2.90
CA SER A 362 22.34 -0.50 -4.13
C SER A 362 21.01 0.22 -3.86
N ILE A 363 20.24 -0.23 -2.86
CA ILE A 363 19.00 0.47 -2.45
C ILE A 363 19.35 1.84 -1.85
N ASP A 364 20.35 1.91 -0.99
CA ASP A 364 20.80 3.17 -0.40
C ASP A 364 21.22 4.20 -1.45
N GLU A 365 22.08 3.80 -2.38
CA GLU A 365 22.53 4.64 -3.49
C GLU A 365 21.36 5.14 -4.34
N TYR A 366 20.38 4.26 -4.60
CA TYR A 366 19.18 4.61 -5.32
C TYR A 366 18.29 5.60 -4.54
N LEU A 367 18.06 5.36 -3.24
CA LEU A 367 17.28 6.27 -2.39
C LEU A 367 17.95 7.64 -2.28
N LEU A 368 19.27 7.67 -2.09
CA LEU A 368 20.06 8.91 -2.11
C LEU A 368 19.89 9.65 -3.44
N THR A 369 20.00 8.95 -4.58
CA THR A 369 19.82 9.55 -5.91
C THR A 369 18.44 10.19 -6.08
N ILE A 370 17.38 9.52 -5.62
CA ILE A 370 16.02 10.08 -5.65
C ILE A 370 15.91 11.30 -4.74
N GLU A 371 16.48 11.22 -3.54
CA GLU A 371 16.50 12.32 -2.58
C GLU A 371 17.20 13.56 -3.15
N MET A 372 18.37 13.38 -3.78
CA MET A 372 19.15 14.43 -4.44
C MET A 372 18.32 15.18 -5.49
N ARG A 373 17.58 14.43 -6.31
CA ARG A 373 16.80 15.00 -7.41
C ARG A 373 15.51 15.66 -6.92
N TYR A 374 14.94 15.17 -5.82
CA TYR A 374 13.69 15.71 -5.28
C TYR A 374 13.91 16.90 -4.34
N ALA A 375 14.95 16.86 -3.50
CA ALA A 375 15.26 17.88 -2.50
C ALA A 375 16.78 18.11 -2.41
N PRO A 376 17.38 18.84 -3.38
CA PRO A 376 18.83 19.03 -3.50
C PRO A 376 19.48 19.77 -2.31
N ASN A 377 18.69 20.44 -1.46
CA ASN A 377 19.15 21.15 -0.26
C ASN A 377 18.91 20.36 1.05
N SER A 378 18.56 19.08 0.98
CA SER A 378 18.40 18.23 2.17
C SER A 378 19.75 18.01 2.88
N LEU A 379 19.76 17.99 4.22
CA LEU A 379 21.00 17.95 5.03
C LEU A 379 21.76 16.60 4.95
N THR A 380 21.16 15.59 4.31
CA THR A 380 21.78 14.31 3.90
C THR A 380 23.07 14.58 3.11
N HIS A 381 23.03 15.61 2.27
CA HIS A 381 24.15 16.04 1.41
C HIS A 381 25.30 16.69 2.17
N LEU A 382 24.99 17.47 3.20
CA LEU A 382 26.02 18.14 4.00
C LEU A 382 26.82 17.13 4.83
N THR A 383 26.20 16.03 5.26
CA THR A 383 26.88 14.99 6.02
C THR A 383 27.83 14.19 5.13
N ASP A 384 27.45 13.85 3.90
CA ASP A 384 28.34 13.15 2.96
C ASP A 384 29.50 14.04 2.51
N ASN A 385 29.30 15.34 2.27
CA ASN A 385 30.42 16.24 1.96
C ASN A 385 31.39 16.42 3.15
N ILE A 386 30.89 16.42 4.39
CA ILE A 386 31.73 16.49 5.59
C ILE A 386 32.46 15.16 5.84
N ILE A 387 31.80 14.02 5.61
CA ILE A 387 32.40 12.68 5.79
C ILE A 387 33.40 12.37 4.67
N MET A 388 33.10 12.72 3.42
CA MET A 388 34.02 12.60 2.28
C MET A 388 35.22 13.54 2.40
N ASN A 389 35.04 14.78 2.87
CA ASN A 389 36.18 15.67 3.13
C ASN A 389 37.02 15.21 4.33
N ARG A 390 36.44 14.49 5.31
CA ARG A 390 37.21 13.86 6.40
C ARG A 390 38.03 12.65 5.94
N GLN A 391 37.56 11.92 4.92
CA GLN A 391 38.29 10.78 4.36
C GLN A 391 39.34 11.17 3.31
N ARG A 392 39.25 12.38 2.74
CA ARG A 392 40.28 12.95 1.85
C ARG A 392 41.29 13.85 2.56
N GLY A 393 41.12 14.05 3.86
CA GLY A 393 42.00 14.85 4.71
C GLY A 393 42.62 14.02 5.81
N PHE A 394 43.34 12.96 5.44
CA PHE A 394 44.45 12.36 6.19
C PHE A 394 45.36 11.60 5.22
#